data_AF-A0A6P0XJV9-F1
#
_entry.id   AF-A0A6P0XJV9-F1
#
_cell.length_a   1.000
_cell.length_b   1.000
_cell.length_c   1.000
_cell.angle_alpha   90.00
_cell.angle_beta   90.00
_cell.angle_gamma   90.00
#
_symmetry.space_group_name_H-M   'P 1'
#
loop_
_entity.id
_entity.type
_entity.pdbx_description
1 polymer ?
#
loop_
_entity_poly.entity_id
_entity_poly.type
_entity_poly.pdbx_seq_one_letter_code
_entity_poly.pdbx_strand_id
1 'polypeptide(L)'
;FCCLRECIQPGLVVVHEGALVCSCFAITENKIKRVIRENSLKTAEEVTNYVKAGGGCGSCLADIDDLIASVYETPEPTAKHIPTTTKPAGKLTNLQKITLIQQVLEQEVRPVLAEDGGDVELFDVDGDRVLVTLKGACGSCSSAMATLKGAIEATLKERVSESLVVEEA
;
A
#
# COMPACT_ATOMS: atom_id res chain seq x y z
N PHE A 1 -24.05 -38.13 -38.99
CA PHE A 1 -24.60 -38.93 -37.88
C PHE A 1 -23.71 -38.71 -36.68
N CYS A 2 -24.25 -38.02 -35.67
CA CYS A 2 -23.63 -37.81 -34.37
C CYS A 2 -23.71 -39.09 -33.54
N CYS A 3 -23.05 -39.07 -32.37
CA CYS A 3 -23.11 -40.00 -31.23
C CYS A 3 -22.07 -41.13 -31.19
N LEU A 4 -20.98 -40.91 -30.43
CA LEU A 4 -20.87 -41.39 -29.04
C LEU A 4 -19.65 -40.66 -28.39
N ARG A 5 -19.76 -39.77 -27.39
CA ARG A 5 -20.29 -39.90 -26.01
C ARG A 5 -19.24 -40.41 -25.02
N GLU A 6 -18.76 -39.46 -24.21
CA GLU A 6 -18.38 -39.53 -22.77
C GLU A 6 -17.24 -40.45 -22.32
N CYS A 7 -16.16 -39.83 -21.79
CA CYS A 7 -15.66 -39.95 -20.41
C CYS A 7 -14.30 -39.20 -20.34
N ILE A 8 -14.27 -37.94 -19.90
CA ILE A 8 -13.98 -37.53 -18.51
C ILE A 8 -12.76 -38.25 -17.93
N GLN A 9 -11.62 -37.56 -17.92
CA GLN A 9 -10.71 -37.57 -16.78
C GLN A 9 -10.72 -36.17 -16.16
N PRO A 10 -11.10 -36.06 -14.87
CA PRO A 10 -11.08 -34.81 -14.14
C PRO A 10 -9.68 -34.56 -13.58
N GLY A 11 -9.25 -33.30 -13.60
CA GLY A 11 -8.19 -32.81 -12.73
C GLY A 11 -6.79 -32.83 -13.32
N LEU A 12 -6.40 -31.73 -13.94
CA LEU A 12 -5.28 -30.94 -13.42
C LEU A 12 -5.38 -29.54 -14.02
N VAL A 13 -5.70 -28.57 -13.17
CA VAL A 13 -5.66 -27.14 -13.51
C VAL A 13 -4.21 -26.80 -13.77
N VAL A 14 -3.82 -26.60 -15.02
CA VAL A 14 -2.53 -25.96 -15.31
C VAL A 14 -2.81 -24.47 -15.37
N VAL A 15 -2.74 -23.85 -14.18
CA VAL A 15 -2.60 -22.41 -14.07
C VAL A 15 -1.31 -22.08 -14.81
N HIS A 16 -1.40 -21.44 -15.99
CA HIS A 16 -0.23 -20.79 -16.57
C HIS A 16 0.04 -19.55 -15.72
N GLU A 17 0.78 -19.82 -14.65
CA GLU A 17 1.17 -18.89 -13.60
C GLU A 17 2.25 -17.97 -14.17
N GLY A 18 1.87 -16.73 -14.49
CA GLY A 18 2.75 -15.65 -14.91
C GLY A 18 2.23 -14.90 -16.13
N ALA A 19 2.03 -13.59 -15.97
CA ALA A 19 1.65 -12.70 -17.07
C ALA A 19 2.72 -12.70 -18.17
N LEU A 20 2.27 -12.63 -19.43
CA LEU A 20 3.16 -12.45 -20.57
C LEU A 20 3.70 -11.02 -20.56
N VAL A 21 5.01 -10.89 -20.39
CA VAL A 21 5.71 -9.60 -20.34
C VAL A 21 6.13 -9.17 -21.73
N CYS A 22 6.55 -10.11 -22.57
CA CYS A 22 6.84 -9.85 -23.98
C CYS A 22 6.02 -10.79 -24.86
N SER A 23 5.07 -10.23 -25.59
CA SER A 23 4.23 -10.97 -26.55
C SER A 23 5.04 -11.46 -27.76
N CYS A 24 6.07 -10.72 -28.19
CA CYS A 24 6.86 -11.06 -29.37
C CYS A 24 7.69 -12.35 -29.22
N PHE A 25 8.24 -12.59 -28.02
CA PHE A 25 9.07 -13.76 -27.73
C PHE A 25 8.38 -14.75 -26.78
N ALA A 26 7.11 -14.52 -26.49
CA ALA A 26 6.30 -15.28 -25.52
C ALA A 26 7.06 -15.48 -24.18
N ILE A 27 7.63 -14.40 -23.67
CA ILE A 27 8.41 -14.42 -22.42
C ILE A 27 7.49 -14.01 -21.27
N THR A 28 7.48 -14.84 -20.24
CA THR A 28 6.72 -14.62 -19.01
C THR A 28 7.57 -13.97 -17.92
N GLU A 29 6.91 -13.29 -17.00
CA GLU A 29 7.54 -12.67 -15.82
C GLU A 29 8.38 -13.67 -15.01
N ASN A 30 7.92 -14.92 -14.88
CA ASN A 30 8.58 -15.94 -14.08
C ASN A 30 9.91 -16.37 -14.69
N LYS A 31 9.97 -16.43 -16.04
CA LYS A 31 11.22 -16.70 -16.75
C LYS A 31 12.22 -15.56 -16.52
N ILE A 32 11.75 -14.31 -16.54
CA ILE A 32 12.58 -13.12 -16.29
C ILE A 32 13.10 -13.12 -14.85
N LYS A 33 12.22 -13.24 -13.85
CA LYS A 33 12.57 -13.31 -12.42
C LYS A 33 13.58 -14.42 -12.13
N ARG A 34 13.41 -15.59 -12.74
CA ARG A 34 14.34 -16.71 -12.60
C ARG A 34 15.73 -16.37 -13.15
N VAL A 35 15.81 -15.85 -14.37
CA VAL A 35 17.08 -15.48 -15.02
C VAL A 35 17.81 -14.41 -14.24
N ILE A 36 17.08 -13.41 -13.71
CA ILE A 36 17.62 -12.35 -12.85
C ILE A 36 18.28 -12.95 -11.60
N ARG A 37 17.60 -13.87 -10.91
CA ARG A 37 18.14 -14.53 -9.71
C ARG A 37 19.35 -15.40 -10.01
N GLU A 38 19.30 -16.19 -11.08
CA GLU A 38 20.36 -17.13 -11.44
C GLU A 38 21.63 -16.41 -11.92
N ASN A 39 21.51 -15.27 -12.60
CA ASN A 39 22.65 -14.56 -13.20
C ASN A 39 22.98 -13.22 -12.52
N SER A 40 22.26 -12.85 -11.46
CA SER A 40 22.43 -11.59 -10.74
C SER A 40 22.34 -10.32 -11.63
N LEU A 41 21.41 -10.29 -12.60
CA LEU A 41 21.27 -9.20 -13.58
C LEU A 41 20.58 -7.98 -12.98
N LYS A 42 21.18 -6.78 -13.07
CA LYS A 42 20.65 -5.58 -12.39
C LYS A 42 20.12 -4.50 -13.34
N THR A 43 20.22 -4.70 -14.65
CA THR A 43 19.76 -3.72 -15.64
C THR A 43 18.84 -4.36 -16.67
N ALA A 44 17.87 -3.58 -17.17
CA ALA A 44 16.93 -4.05 -18.20
C ALA A 44 17.65 -4.48 -19.49
N GLU A 45 18.80 -3.88 -19.79
CA GLU A 45 19.65 -4.23 -20.93
C GLU A 45 20.27 -5.63 -20.77
N GLU A 46 20.82 -5.95 -19.58
CA GLU A 46 21.37 -7.27 -19.29
C GLU A 46 20.30 -8.36 -19.39
N VAL A 47 19.10 -8.10 -18.85
CA VAL A 47 17.98 -9.03 -18.93
C VAL A 47 17.50 -9.20 -20.37
N THR A 48 17.41 -8.12 -21.15
CA THR A 48 17.05 -8.15 -22.57
C THR A 48 18.04 -8.99 -23.38
N ASN A 49 19.34 -8.84 -23.12
CA ASN A 49 20.38 -9.63 -23.79
C ASN A 49 20.28 -11.13 -23.46
N TYR A 50 19.85 -11.47 -22.24
CA TYR A 50 19.78 -12.85 -21.77
C TYR A 50 18.49 -13.56 -22.19
N VAL A 51 17.33 -12.91 -21.97
CA VAL A 51 16.02 -13.50 -22.30
C VAL A 51 15.66 -13.25 -23.77
N LYS A 52 16.43 -12.41 -24.48
CA LYS A 52 16.16 -11.94 -25.85
C LYS A 52 14.81 -11.21 -25.97
N ALA A 53 14.28 -10.70 -24.85
CA ALA A 53 13.05 -9.91 -24.82
C ALA A 53 13.38 -8.48 -25.22
N GLY A 54 12.82 -7.95 -26.32
CA GLY A 54 12.88 -6.51 -26.58
C GLY A 54 13.88 -6.03 -27.62
N GLY A 55 14.53 -6.90 -28.41
CA GLY A 55 15.39 -6.47 -29.54
C GLY A 55 14.68 -5.76 -30.71
N GLY A 56 13.39 -5.41 -30.57
CA GLY A 56 12.55 -4.86 -31.63
C GLY A 56 11.64 -3.72 -31.15
N CYS A 57 10.51 -4.03 -30.51
CA CYS A 57 9.46 -3.05 -30.20
C CYS A 57 9.66 -2.28 -28.87
N GLY A 58 10.58 -2.73 -27.99
CA GLY A 58 10.91 -2.07 -26.72
C GLY A 58 9.77 -1.97 -25.69
N SER A 59 8.55 -2.41 -26.00
CA SER A 59 7.36 -2.23 -25.17
C SER A 59 7.44 -2.94 -23.82
N CYS A 60 8.28 -3.97 -23.70
CA CYS A 60 8.47 -4.74 -22.47
C CYS A 60 9.61 -4.22 -21.58
N LEU A 61 10.33 -3.16 -21.98
CA LEU A 61 11.49 -2.68 -21.22
C LEU A 61 11.09 -2.09 -19.85
N ALA A 62 9.95 -1.40 -19.78
CA ALA A 62 9.41 -0.89 -18.53
C ALA A 62 9.05 -2.04 -17.56
N ASP A 63 8.35 -3.06 -18.06
CA ASP A 63 7.97 -4.23 -17.26
C ASP A 63 9.20 -5.01 -16.77
N ILE A 64 10.27 -5.08 -17.57
CA ILE A 64 11.51 -5.76 -17.18
C ILE A 64 12.20 -5.03 -16.03
N ASP A 65 12.24 -3.70 -16.05
CA ASP A 65 12.85 -2.88 -15.00
C ASP A 65 12.11 -3.06 -13.66
N ASP A 66 10.77 -3.04 -13.70
CA ASP A 66 9.92 -3.31 -12.53
C ASP A 66 10.16 -4.72 -11.96
N LEU A 67 10.38 -5.72 -12.83
CA LEU A 67 10.67 -7.08 -12.40
C LEU A 67 12.06 -7.20 -11.75
N ILE A 68 13.06 -6.47 -12.23
CA ILE A 68 14.40 -6.41 -11.60
C ILE A 68 14.27 -5.81 -10.20
N ALA A 69 13.57 -4.69 -10.07
CA ALA A 69 13.29 -4.07 -8.78
C ALA A 69 12.63 -5.07 -7.81
N SER A 70 11.58 -5.77 -8.28
CA SER A 70 10.88 -6.78 -7.47
C SER A 70 11.74 -7.95 -6.96
N VAL A 71 12.86 -8.25 -7.62
CA VAL A 71 13.75 -9.36 -7.25
C VAL A 71 14.84 -8.91 -6.27
N TYR A 72 15.30 -7.66 -6.36
CA TYR A 72 16.37 -7.12 -5.49
C TYR A 72 15.88 -6.26 -4.33
N GLU A 73 14.60 -5.89 -4.30
CA GLU A 73 13.99 -5.23 -3.15
C GLU A 73 13.76 -6.25 -2.02
N THR A 74 14.68 -6.29 -1.06
CA THR A 74 14.38 -6.69 0.32
C THR A 74 13.44 -5.67 0.96
N PRO A 75 12.56 -6.09 1.89
CA PRO A 75 11.23 -5.54 2.07
C PRO A 75 11.20 -4.16 2.73
N GLU A 76 10.68 -3.17 2.00
CA GLU A 76 9.75 -2.20 2.58
C GLU A 76 8.42 -2.33 1.83
N PRO A 77 7.27 -2.35 2.54
CA PRO A 77 5.97 -2.68 1.98
C PRO A 77 5.51 -1.56 1.06
N THR A 78 5.84 -1.67 -0.21
CA THR A 78 5.13 -1.00 -1.29
C THR A 78 3.74 -1.62 -1.38
N ALA A 79 2.84 -1.16 -0.50
CA ALA A 79 1.42 -1.16 -0.79
C ALA A 79 1.21 -0.28 -2.03
N LYS A 80 1.38 -0.87 -3.21
CA LYS A 80 1.09 -0.22 -4.49
C LYS A 80 0.15 -1.11 -5.28
N HIS A 81 -1.15 -0.84 -5.14
CA HIS A 81 -1.97 -0.67 -6.33
C HIS A 81 -3.19 0.23 -6.08
N ILE A 82 -2.99 1.55 -6.01
CA ILE A 82 -3.84 2.55 -6.71
C ILE A 82 -2.90 3.69 -7.19
N PRO A 83 -2.97 4.12 -8.46
CA PRO A 83 -1.93 4.94 -9.09
C PRO A 83 -2.11 6.45 -8.90
N THR A 84 -1.01 7.17 -9.12
CA THR A 84 -0.85 8.64 -9.32
C THR A 84 -1.14 9.52 -8.10
N THR A 85 -0.26 10.39 -7.62
CA THR A 85 0.63 11.32 -8.33
C THR A 85 1.67 11.91 -7.36
N THR A 86 2.87 12.20 -7.88
CA THR A 86 3.87 13.20 -7.39
C THR A 86 4.79 12.87 -6.19
N LYS A 87 6.09 12.73 -6.50
CA LYS A 87 7.28 12.98 -5.64
C LYS A 87 8.08 14.12 -6.33
N PRO A 88 9.02 14.88 -5.72
CA PRO A 88 9.70 14.56 -4.46
C PRO A 88 10.23 15.70 -3.53
N ALA A 89 10.70 15.23 -2.36
CA ALA A 89 11.86 15.69 -1.56
C ALA A 89 11.68 16.77 -0.47
N GLY A 90 12.07 16.41 0.76
CA GLY A 90 12.63 17.33 1.75
C GLY A 90 11.99 17.30 3.15
N LYS A 91 12.71 16.72 4.13
CA LYS A 91 12.36 16.59 5.56
C LYS A 91 11.15 15.69 5.83
N LEU A 92 11.03 15.14 7.04
CA LEU A 92 9.82 14.42 7.47
C LEU A 92 8.63 15.39 7.32
N THR A 93 7.92 15.31 6.20
CA THR A 93 6.85 16.27 5.86
C THR A 93 5.62 15.94 6.68
N ASN A 94 4.86 16.96 7.08
CA ASN A 94 3.62 16.86 7.87
C ASN A 94 2.67 15.71 7.45
N LEU A 95 2.70 15.29 6.19
CA LEU A 95 2.01 14.09 5.68
C LEU A 95 2.31 12.80 6.47
N GLN A 96 3.57 12.52 6.84
CA GLN A 96 3.89 11.31 7.61
C GLN A 96 3.32 11.36 9.03
N LYS A 97 3.32 12.55 9.66
CA LYS A 97 2.65 12.76 10.95
C LYS A 97 1.15 12.53 10.82
N ILE A 98 0.51 13.08 9.78
CA ILE A 98 -0.92 12.92 9.53
C ILE A 98 -1.29 11.44 9.40
N THR A 99 -0.52 10.66 8.62
CA THR A 99 -0.78 9.22 8.48
C THR A 99 -0.66 8.48 9.82
N LEU A 100 0.38 8.78 10.61
CA LEU A 100 0.55 8.18 11.94
C LEU A 100 -0.59 8.57 12.89
N ILE A 101 -0.95 9.85 12.93
CA ILE A 101 -2.06 10.38 13.73
C ILE A 101 -3.36 9.65 13.37
N GLN A 102 -3.64 9.50 12.08
CA GLN A 102 -4.82 8.80 11.59
C GLN A 102 -4.82 7.32 12.01
N GLN A 103 -3.70 6.62 11.83
CA GLN A 103 -3.58 5.22 12.26
C GLN A 103 -3.79 5.05 13.77
N VAL A 104 -3.19 5.93 14.58
CA VAL A 104 -3.34 5.90 16.04
C VAL A 104 -4.80 6.18 16.43
N LEU A 105 -5.44 7.16 15.79
CA LEU A 105 -6.85 7.43 16.00
C LEU A 105 -7.71 6.20 15.67
N GLU A 106 -7.46 5.54 14.55
CA GLU A 106 -8.25 4.38 14.12
C GLU A 106 -8.02 3.14 14.99
N GLN A 107 -6.79 2.92 15.45
CA GLN A 107 -6.42 1.71 16.20
C GLN A 107 -6.65 1.82 17.71
N GLU A 108 -6.53 3.01 18.29
CA GLU A 108 -6.64 3.21 19.74
C GLU A 108 -7.87 4.04 20.12
N VAL A 109 -8.14 5.14 19.42
CA VAL A 109 -9.20 6.08 19.84
C VAL A 109 -10.59 5.60 19.40
N ARG A 110 -10.76 5.24 18.12
CA ARG A 110 -12.04 4.78 17.57
C ARG A 110 -12.63 3.57 18.30
N PRO A 111 -11.90 2.51 18.67
CA PRO A 111 -12.52 1.41 19.41
C PRO A 111 -13.06 1.86 20.77
N VAL A 112 -12.31 2.70 21.50
CA VAL A 112 -12.74 3.23 22.81
C VAL A 112 -13.98 4.10 22.67
N LEU A 113 -14.04 4.97 21.66
CA LEU A 113 -15.23 5.79 21.42
C LEU A 113 -16.41 4.97 20.89
N ALA A 114 -16.15 3.94 20.07
CA ALA A 114 -17.20 3.08 19.55
C ALA A 114 -17.88 2.29 20.66
N GLU A 115 -17.14 1.88 21.69
CA GLU A 115 -17.71 1.29 22.91
C GLU A 115 -18.66 2.26 23.65
N ASP A 116 -18.35 3.56 23.62
CA ASP A 116 -19.16 4.62 24.23
C ASP A 116 -20.28 5.14 23.28
N GLY A 117 -20.39 4.61 22.06
CA GLY A 117 -21.36 5.05 21.05
C GLY A 117 -21.03 6.39 20.39
N GLY A 118 -19.76 6.79 20.43
CA GLY A 118 -19.20 7.94 19.72
C GLY A 118 -18.31 7.54 18.55
N ASP A 119 -17.87 8.54 17.80
CA ASP A 119 -16.82 8.38 16.77
C ASP A 119 -15.94 9.64 16.75
N VAL A 120 -14.73 9.54 16.19
CA VAL A 120 -13.84 10.69 15.99
C VAL A 120 -13.38 10.74 14.55
N GLU A 121 -13.31 11.94 14.00
CA GLU A 121 -12.80 12.20 12.66
C GLU A 121 -11.67 13.22 12.73
N LEU A 122 -10.57 12.94 12.01
CA LEU A 122 -9.49 13.89 11.85
C LEU A 122 -9.90 14.94 10.82
N PHE A 123 -9.96 16.22 11.21
CA PHE A 123 -10.35 17.31 10.34
C PHE A 123 -9.13 17.93 9.65
N ASP A 124 -8.14 18.36 10.41
CA ASP A 124 -6.92 18.98 9.89
C ASP A 124 -5.73 18.78 10.83
N VAL A 125 -4.51 18.97 10.32
CA VAL A 125 -3.27 18.92 11.10
C VAL A 125 -2.36 20.05 10.65
N ASP A 126 -2.28 21.09 11.47
CA ASP A 126 -1.39 22.23 11.27
C ASP A 126 -0.14 22.08 12.13
N GLY A 127 0.86 21.36 11.59
CA GLY A 127 2.18 21.19 12.21
C GLY A 127 2.18 20.40 13.51
N ASP A 128 1.87 21.07 14.62
CA ASP A 128 1.73 20.51 15.96
C ASP A 128 0.29 20.59 16.50
N ARG A 129 -0.63 21.26 15.80
CA ARG A 129 -2.05 21.31 16.17
C ARG A 129 -2.83 20.28 15.37
N VAL A 130 -3.62 19.47 16.06
CA VAL A 130 -4.45 18.42 15.48
C VAL A 130 -5.90 18.80 15.72
N LEU A 131 -6.64 19.08 14.65
CA LEU A 131 -8.06 19.39 14.70
C LEU A 131 -8.85 18.10 14.53
N VAL A 132 -9.68 17.78 15.51
CA VAL A 132 -10.55 16.60 15.49
C VAL A 132 -12.00 17.00 15.68
N THR A 133 -12.89 16.26 15.02
CA THR A 133 -14.34 16.40 15.20
C THR A 133 -14.86 15.15 15.89
N LEU A 134 -15.46 15.34 17.06
CA LEU A 134 -16.14 14.26 17.79
C LEU A 134 -17.57 14.13 17.27
N LYS A 135 -17.96 12.91 16.89
CA LYS A 135 -19.30 12.56 16.40
C LYS A 135 -19.99 11.61 17.38
N GLY A 136 -21.32 11.51 17.27
CA GLY A 136 -22.14 10.59 18.07
C GLY A 136 -22.41 11.10 19.50
N ALA A 137 -22.51 10.16 20.45
CA ALA A 137 -22.87 10.47 21.84
C ALA A 137 -21.93 11.50 22.48
N CYS A 138 -20.63 11.39 22.19
CA CYS A 138 -19.57 12.23 22.75
C CYS A 138 -19.57 13.68 22.24
N GLY A 139 -20.11 13.93 21.03
CA GLY A 139 -20.17 15.27 20.45
C GLY A 139 -21.29 16.16 21.04
N SER A 140 -22.24 15.57 21.76
CA SER A 140 -23.42 16.28 22.30
C SER A 140 -23.30 16.66 23.78
N CYS A 141 -22.30 16.12 24.49
CA CYS A 141 -22.14 16.26 25.94
C CYS A 141 -20.83 17.00 26.27
N SER A 142 -20.94 18.27 26.61
CA SER A 142 -19.80 19.16 26.88
C SER A 142 -18.86 18.65 27.98
N SER A 143 -19.39 17.93 28.97
CA SER A 143 -18.59 17.35 30.07
C SER A 143 -17.78 16.12 29.64
N ALA A 144 -18.32 15.31 28.71
CA ALA A 144 -17.61 14.15 28.17
C ALA A 144 -16.54 14.57 27.16
N MET A 145 -16.81 15.64 26.41
CA MET A 145 -15.94 16.19 25.38
C MET A 145 -14.56 16.57 25.91
N ALA A 146 -14.50 17.30 27.03
CA ALA A 146 -13.23 17.74 27.64
C ALA A 146 -12.38 16.55 28.12
N THR A 147 -13.01 15.52 28.69
CA THR A 147 -12.32 14.32 29.17
C THR A 147 -11.76 13.49 28.02
N LEU A 148 -12.57 13.27 26.97
CA LEU A 148 -12.16 12.52 25.78
C LEU A 148 -11.07 13.25 24.99
N LYS A 149 -11.18 14.58 24.85
CA LYS A 149 -10.13 15.41 24.26
C LYS A 149 -8.78 15.19 24.95
N GLY A 150 -8.77 15.18 26.29
CA GLY A 150 -7.56 14.93 27.07
C GLY A 150 -6.99 13.52 26.84
N ALA A 151 -7.85 12.51 26.74
CA ALA A 151 -7.43 11.13 26.45
C ALA A 151 -6.80 11.02 25.04
N ILE A 152 -7.44 11.61 24.03
CA ILE A 152 -6.96 11.61 22.64
C ILE A 152 -5.62 12.34 22.53
N GLU A 153 -5.48 13.49 23.20
CA GLU A 153 -4.23 14.24 23.23
C GLU A 153 -3.11 13.43 23.88
N ALA A 154 -3.36 12.74 24.99
CA ALA A 154 -2.36 11.91 25.66
C ALA A 154 -1.86 10.77 24.76
N THR A 155 -2.78 10.05 24.10
CA THR A 155 -2.43 8.96 23.18
C THR A 155 -1.61 9.46 21.98
N LEU A 156 -2.00 10.59 21.39
CA LEU A 156 -1.27 11.19 20.26
C LEU A 156 0.13 11.66 20.66
N LYS A 157 0.28 12.21 21.88
CA LYS A 157 1.59 12.62 22.41
C LYS A 157 2.54 11.44 22.61
N GLU A 158 2.03 10.33 23.13
CA GLU A 158 2.84 9.13 23.39
C GLU A 158 3.24 8.40 22.10
N ARG A 159 2.35 8.35 21.10
CA ARG A 159 2.59 7.59 19.86
C ARG A 159 3.29 8.37 18.76
N VAL A 160 3.06 9.68 18.68
CA VAL A 160 3.51 10.50 17.54
C VAL A 160 4.57 11.51 17.97
N SER A 161 4.24 12.46 18.84
CA SER A 161 5.15 13.51 19.32
C SER A 161 4.58 14.24 20.52
N GLU A 162 5.39 14.49 21.57
CA GLU A 162 4.92 15.15 22.80
C GLU A 162 4.43 16.60 22.59
N SER A 163 4.88 17.24 21.51
CA SER A 163 4.52 18.63 21.16
C SER A 163 3.12 18.80 20.58
N LEU A 164 2.41 17.71 20.28
CA LEU A 164 1.09 17.77 19.67
C LEU A 164 0.04 18.33 20.62
N VAL A 165 -0.82 19.20 20.11
CA VAL A 165 -1.96 19.77 20.83
C VAL A 165 -3.23 19.43 20.06
N VAL A 166 -4.23 18.90 20.76
CA VAL A 166 -5.51 18.53 20.14
C VAL A 166 -6.52 19.66 20.36
N GLU A 167 -7.19 20.10 19.30
CA GLU A 167 -8.28 21.07 19.33
C GLU A 167 -9.55 20.45 18.70
N GLU A 168 -10.71 20.89 19.18
CA GLU A 168 -12.00 20.53 18.58
C GLU A 168 -12.31 21.48 17.42
N ALA A 169 -12.70 20.93 16.26
CA ALA A 169 -13.06 21.67 15.05
C ALA A 169 -14.54 22.04 14.99
#